data_AF-A0A0F7N4F4-F1
#
_entry.id   AF-A0A0F7N4F4-F1
#
_cell.length_a   1.000
_cell.length_b   1.000
_cell.length_c   1.000
_cell.angle_alpha   90.00
_cell.angle_beta   90.00
_cell.angle_gamma   90.00
#
_symmetry.space_group_name_H-M   'P 1'
#
loop_
_entity.id
_entity.type
_entity.pdbx_description
1 polymer ?
#
loop_
_entity_poly.entity_id
_entity_poly.type
_entity_poly.pdbx_seq_one_letter_code
_entity_poly.pdbx_strand_id
1 'polypeptide(L)'
;MTASPADTTVPLVVRDLPAPPPLVHRAWTEADLLARWIGPRGYTVPRDTVTVEPYVGGHFDYCMVDAADDTEGDTTDRGRHWLRNHITELAAPHLLVLTSAPMPEYGTPAPVSTRIHLAPALPGTRLTFTRTYPPERRPTARATWTTSFDNLEALLLTLT
;
A
#
# COMPACT_ATOMS: atom_id res chain seq x y z
N MET A 1 29.39 8.18 -11.14
CA MET A 1 27.93 8.32 -10.94
C MET A 1 27.24 7.11 -11.56
N THR A 2 27.10 6.05 -10.78
CA THR A 2 26.34 4.86 -11.20
C THR A 2 24.87 5.16 -10.98
N ALA A 3 24.11 5.33 -12.07
CA ALA A 3 22.67 5.17 -12.02
C ALA A 3 22.40 3.78 -11.43
N SER A 4 21.70 3.72 -10.30
CA SER A 4 21.18 2.44 -9.79
C SER A 4 20.33 1.84 -10.90
N PRO A 5 20.45 0.53 -11.20
CA PRO A 5 19.53 -0.10 -12.12
C PRO A 5 18.13 0.09 -11.54
N ALA A 6 17.32 0.92 -12.19
CA ALA A 6 15.89 0.91 -11.95
C ALA A 6 15.47 -0.55 -12.18
N ASP A 7 15.09 -1.22 -11.11
CA ASP A 7 14.60 -2.59 -11.14
C ASP A 7 13.43 -2.64 -12.15
N THR A 8 13.70 -3.15 -13.36
CA THR A 8 12.78 -3.14 -14.50
C THR A 8 11.72 -4.23 -14.34
N THR A 9 11.02 -4.20 -13.20
CA THR A 9 9.82 -5.01 -12.99
C THR A 9 8.61 -4.22 -13.47
N VAL A 10 7.83 -4.81 -14.38
CA VAL A 10 6.64 -4.16 -14.97
C VAL A 10 5.68 -3.70 -13.85
N PRO A 11 5.31 -2.41 -13.78
CA PRO A 11 4.48 -1.89 -12.70
C PRO A 11 3.11 -2.59 -12.69
N LEU A 12 2.60 -2.87 -11.49
CA LEU A 12 1.28 -3.48 -11.33
C LEU A 12 0.19 -2.43 -11.63
N VAL A 13 0.36 -1.23 -11.09
CA VAL A 13 -0.52 -0.08 -11.30
C VAL A 13 0.31 1.18 -11.53
N VAL A 14 -0.14 2.01 -12.47
CA VAL A 14 0.31 3.40 -12.63
C VAL A 14 -0.93 4.28 -12.56
N ARG A 15 -0.90 5.33 -11.74
CA ARG A 15 -2.04 6.23 -11.50
C ARG A 15 -1.56 7.66 -11.39
N ASP A 16 -2.25 8.58 -12.06
CA ASP A 16 -2.07 10.02 -11.84
C ASP A 16 -3.06 10.46 -10.74
N LEU A 17 -2.55 11.15 -9.71
CA LEU A 17 -3.29 11.58 -8.53
C LEU A 17 -3.31 13.12 -8.46
N PRO A 18 -4.45 13.75 -8.09
CA PRO A 18 -4.63 15.21 -8.07
C PRO A 18 -4.05 15.86 -6.80
N ALA A 19 -2.84 15.48 -6.40
CA ALA A 19 -2.17 15.99 -5.21
C ALA A 19 -0.65 16.04 -5.42
N PRO A 20 0.08 16.96 -4.76
CA PRO A 20 1.54 17.03 -4.88
C PRO A 20 2.22 15.83 -4.19
N PRO A 21 3.44 15.42 -4.61
CA PRO A 21 4.10 14.24 -4.06
C PRO A 21 4.24 14.21 -2.53
N PRO A 22 4.52 15.34 -1.84
CA PRO A 22 4.53 15.36 -0.37
C PRO A 22 3.21 14.93 0.27
N LEU A 23 2.06 15.31 -0.30
CA LEU A 23 0.75 14.94 0.26
C LEU A 23 0.45 13.45 0.03
N VAL A 24 0.78 12.93 -1.15
CA VAL A 24 0.67 11.49 -1.44
C VAL A 24 1.60 10.69 -0.52
N HIS A 25 2.83 11.14 -0.31
CA HIS A 25 3.78 10.52 0.62
C HIS A 25 3.24 10.46 2.05
N ARG A 26 2.63 11.56 2.55
CA ARG A 26 1.98 11.59 3.86
C ARG A 26 0.88 10.54 3.98
N ALA A 27 0.05 10.37 2.95
CA ALA A 27 -1.00 9.34 2.94
C ALA A 27 -0.46 7.90 3.07
N TRP A 28 0.79 7.65 2.66
CA TRP A 28 1.47 6.38 2.87
C TRP A 28 2.19 6.27 4.22
N THR A 29 2.70 7.39 4.76
CA THR A 29 3.64 7.38 5.89
C THR A 29 3.06 7.84 7.23
N GLU A 30 1.83 8.37 7.23
CA GLU A 30 1.10 8.71 8.45
C GLU A 30 0.03 7.66 8.72
N ALA A 31 0.12 6.97 9.85
CA ALA A 31 -0.79 5.88 10.20
C ALA A 31 -2.27 6.31 10.24
N ASP A 32 -2.56 7.55 10.66
CA ASP A 32 -3.91 8.12 10.67
C ASP A 32 -4.48 8.28 9.25
N LEU A 33 -3.65 8.63 8.28
CA LEU A 33 -4.07 8.75 6.89
C LEU A 33 -4.15 7.38 6.22
N LEU A 34 -3.15 6.51 6.45
CA LEU A 34 -3.09 5.17 5.88
C LEU A 34 -4.35 4.36 6.20
N ALA A 35 -4.78 4.37 7.47
CA ALA A 35 -5.98 3.67 7.95
C ALA A 35 -7.27 4.09 7.23
N ARG A 36 -7.31 5.29 6.63
CA ARG A 36 -8.50 5.84 5.97
C ARG A 36 -8.70 5.36 4.54
N TRP A 37 -7.66 4.81 3.90
CA TRP A 37 -7.73 4.48 2.47
C TRP A 37 -7.19 3.10 2.11
N ILE A 38 -6.23 2.55 2.86
CA ILE A 38 -5.58 1.31 2.46
C ILE A 38 -6.54 0.12 2.56
N GLY A 39 -6.53 -0.73 1.53
CA GLY A 39 -7.45 -1.85 1.40
C GLY A 39 -8.52 -1.62 0.33
N PRO A 40 -8.98 -2.69 -0.32
CA PRO A 40 -10.03 -2.59 -1.33
C PRO A 40 -11.40 -2.31 -0.71
N ARG A 41 -12.38 -1.96 -1.55
CA ARG A 41 -13.79 -1.87 -1.13
C ARG A 41 -14.25 -3.17 -0.46
N GLY A 42 -15.06 -3.06 0.57
CA GLY A 42 -15.52 -4.19 1.39
C GLY A 42 -14.62 -4.50 2.57
N TYR A 43 -13.48 -3.82 2.73
CA TYR A 43 -12.62 -3.95 3.90
C TYR A 43 -12.49 -2.61 4.63
N THR A 44 -12.28 -2.70 5.94
CA THR A 44 -11.90 -1.57 6.79
C THR A 44 -10.53 -1.83 7.42
N VAL A 45 -9.83 -0.77 7.81
CA VAL A 45 -8.54 -0.87 8.51
C VAL A 45 -8.65 -0.07 9.81
N PRO A 46 -8.93 -0.74 10.95
CA PRO A 46 -8.99 -0.08 12.24
C PRO A 46 -7.66 0.60 12.55
N ARG A 47 -7.72 1.86 12.98
CA ARG A 47 -6.50 2.68 13.16
C ARG A 47 -5.53 2.09 14.19
N ASP A 48 -6.03 1.46 15.24
CA ASP A 48 -5.24 0.78 16.27
C ASP A 48 -4.46 -0.44 15.75
N THR A 49 -4.81 -0.97 14.57
CA THR A 49 -4.06 -2.04 13.89
C THR A 49 -2.95 -1.53 12.98
N VAL A 50 -2.81 -0.21 12.82
CA VAL A 50 -1.84 0.40 11.90
C VAL A 50 -0.61 0.88 12.67
N THR A 51 0.56 0.38 12.26
CA THR A 51 1.88 0.85 12.70
C THR A 51 2.69 1.29 11.49
N VAL A 52 3.14 2.55 11.50
CA VAL A 52 4.03 3.10 10.47
C VAL A 52 5.15 3.86 11.16
N GLU A 53 6.36 3.39 10.95
CA GLU A 53 7.59 3.98 11.45
C GLU A 53 8.43 4.44 10.24
N PRO A 54 8.32 5.71 9.81
CA PRO A 54 8.80 6.17 8.50
C PRO A 54 10.32 6.40 8.47
N TYR A 55 11.10 5.34 8.68
CA TYR A 55 12.54 5.28 8.53
C TYR A 55 12.97 3.90 8.02
N VAL A 56 14.15 3.78 7.42
CA VAL A 56 14.66 2.48 6.94
C VAL A 56 14.87 1.54 8.13
N GLY A 57 14.25 0.35 8.05
CA GLY A 57 14.17 -0.63 9.14
C GLY A 57 12.91 -0.53 9.99
N GLY A 58 12.13 0.54 9.86
CA GLY A 58 10.88 0.73 10.61
C GLY A 58 9.74 -0.17 10.15
N HIS A 59 8.80 -0.42 11.06
CA HIS A 59 7.60 -1.22 10.82
C HIS A 59 6.59 -0.53 9.88
N PHE A 60 5.94 -1.32 9.03
CA PHE A 60 4.82 -0.93 8.19
C PHE A 60 3.77 -2.05 8.19
N ASP A 61 2.93 -2.02 9.22
CA ASP A 61 2.00 -3.08 9.55
C ASP A 61 0.56 -2.53 9.55
N TYR A 62 -0.39 -3.30 9.00
CA TYR A 62 -1.81 -3.00 9.07
C TYR A 62 -2.65 -4.28 8.98
N CYS A 63 -3.86 -4.25 9.55
CA CYS A 63 -4.83 -5.34 9.44
C CYS A 63 -6.04 -4.88 8.65
N MET A 64 -6.36 -5.56 7.55
CA MET A 64 -7.65 -5.39 6.88
C MET A 64 -8.69 -6.29 7.55
N VAL A 65 -9.89 -5.78 7.75
CA VAL A 65 -11.03 -6.50 8.33
C VAL A 65 -12.17 -6.46 7.32
N ASP A 66 -12.72 -7.63 6.97
CA ASP A 66 -13.90 -7.72 6.11
C ASP A 66 -15.08 -6.97 6.77
N ALA A 67 -15.65 -6.01 6.06
CA ALA A 67 -16.74 -5.17 6.56
C ALA A 67 -18.06 -5.93 6.69
N ALA A 68 -18.20 -7.12 6.09
CA ALA A 68 -19.38 -7.97 6.21
C ALA A 68 -19.38 -8.84 7.49
N ASP A 69 -18.23 -9.01 8.16
CA ASP A 69 -18.06 -9.85 9.35
C ASP A 69 -18.44 -9.14 10.68
N ASP A 70 -19.18 -8.03 10.61
CA ASP A 70 -19.63 -7.21 11.74
C ASP A 70 -20.80 -7.85 12.54
N THR A 71 -20.82 -9.18 12.63
CA THR A 71 -21.86 -9.92 13.36
C THR A 71 -21.44 -10.05 14.83
N GLU A 72 -22.26 -9.54 15.76
CA GLU A 72 -22.08 -9.68 17.23
C GLU A 72 -21.91 -11.16 17.63
N GLY A 73 -20.66 -11.59 17.79
CA GLY A 73 -20.28 -12.92 18.24
C GLY A 73 -18.76 -13.07 18.11
N ASP A 74 -18.13 -13.81 19.01
CA ASP A 74 -16.67 -13.97 19.13
C ASP A 74 -15.95 -14.21 17.78
N THR A 75 -15.47 -13.12 17.16
CA THR A 75 -14.87 -13.02 15.82
C THR A 75 -13.38 -12.68 15.91
N THR A 76 -12.67 -13.24 16.90
CA THR A 76 -11.30 -12.78 17.21
C THR A 76 -10.29 -13.00 16.06
N ASP A 77 -10.60 -13.80 15.04
CA ASP A 77 -9.69 -14.05 13.90
C ASP A 77 -10.35 -14.21 12.51
N ARG A 78 -11.69 -14.17 12.39
CA ARG A 78 -12.36 -14.27 11.07
C ARG A 78 -12.35 -12.92 10.35
N GLY A 79 -12.16 -12.94 9.03
CA GLY A 79 -12.15 -11.74 8.19
C GLY A 79 -10.93 -10.82 8.37
N ARG A 80 -9.96 -11.18 9.23
CA ARG A 80 -8.74 -10.40 9.48
C ARG A 80 -7.60 -10.82 8.57
N HIS A 81 -6.97 -9.84 7.93
CA HIS A 81 -5.82 -10.03 7.04
C HIS A 81 -4.69 -9.08 7.43
N TRP A 82 -3.75 -9.60 8.22
CA TRP A 82 -2.55 -8.88 8.61
C TRP A 82 -1.52 -8.84 7.48
N LEU A 83 -1.09 -7.63 7.12
CA LEU A 83 0.06 -7.40 6.28
C LEU A 83 1.16 -6.76 7.14
N ARG A 84 2.24 -7.51 7.31
CA ARG A 84 3.41 -7.07 8.08
C ARG A 84 4.60 -6.84 7.18
N ASN A 85 5.16 -5.64 7.22
CA ASN A 85 6.27 -5.24 6.37
C ASN A 85 7.28 -4.41 7.16
N HIS A 86 8.47 -4.29 6.61
CA HIS A 86 9.46 -3.31 7.03
C HIS A 86 9.85 -2.41 5.87
N ILE A 87 10.20 -1.17 6.16
CA ILE A 87 10.68 -0.21 5.17
C ILE A 87 12.14 -0.53 4.84
N THR A 88 12.43 -0.87 3.59
CA THR A 88 13.79 -1.20 3.12
C THR A 88 14.47 -0.03 2.41
N GLU A 89 13.70 0.84 1.76
CA GLU A 89 14.18 2.10 1.19
C GLU A 89 13.16 3.20 1.47
N LEU A 90 13.65 4.40 1.81
CA LEU A 90 12.84 5.58 1.99
C LEU A 90 13.61 6.81 1.50
N ALA A 91 13.06 7.51 0.51
CA ALA A 91 13.57 8.79 0.04
C ALA A 91 12.38 9.75 -0.17
N ALA A 92 11.99 10.42 0.90
CA ALA A 92 10.82 11.29 0.89
C ALA A 92 11.00 12.49 -0.07
N PRO A 93 9.94 12.94 -0.78
CA PRO A 93 8.61 12.33 -0.85
C PRO A 93 8.48 11.28 -1.98
N HIS A 94 9.57 10.87 -2.62
CA HIS A 94 9.53 10.23 -3.95
C HIS A 94 9.56 8.70 -3.92
N LEU A 95 9.99 8.09 -2.83
CA LEU A 95 10.19 6.65 -2.78
C LEU A 95 9.89 6.06 -1.40
N LEU A 96 9.10 4.98 -1.42
CA LEU A 96 8.90 4.06 -0.31
C LEU A 96 9.01 2.63 -0.84
N VAL A 97 9.86 1.80 -0.23
CA VAL A 97 9.95 0.36 -0.52
C VAL A 97 9.67 -0.42 0.74
N LEU A 98 8.74 -1.35 0.65
CA LEU A 98 8.28 -2.22 1.72
C LEU A 98 8.64 -3.67 1.37
N THR A 99 9.10 -4.43 2.36
CA THR A 99 9.32 -5.87 2.19
C THR A 99 8.57 -6.64 3.26
N SER A 100 7.83 -7.66 2.84
CA SER A 100 7.21 -8.64 3.74
C SER A 100 8.10 -9.87 3.88
N ALA A 101 7.97 -10.57 5.01
CA ALA A 101 8.37 -11.97 5.07
C ALA A 101 7.50 -12.82 4.11
N PRO A 102 7.86 -14.09 3.83
CA PRO A 102 6.95 -15.02 3.16
C PRO A 102 5.60 -15.09 3.89
N MET A 103 4.52 -15.03 3.13
CA MET A 103 3.15 -15.20 3.63
C MET A 103 2.46 -16.28 2.78
N PRO A 104 2.76 -17.57 3.01
CA PRO A 104 2.18 -18.68 2.25
C PRO A 104 0.64 -18.74 2.35
N GLU A 105 0.06 -18.27 3.45
CA GLU A 105 -1.39 -18.13 3.67
C GLU A 105 -2.06 -17.20 2.65
N TYR A 106 -1.34 -16.20 2.14
CA TYR A 106 -1.78 -15.33 1.05
C TYR A 106 -1.27 -15.82 -0.32
N GLY A 107 -0.71 -17.03 -0.37
CA GLY A 107 -0.07 -17.66 -1.53
C GLY A 107 1.15 -16.90 -2.06
N THR A 108 1.90 -16.30 -1.15
CA THR A 108 3.20 -15.68 -1.42
C THR A 108 4.28 -16.44 -0.63
N PRO A 109 4.79 -17.57 -1.14
CA PRO A 109 5.73 -18.43 -0.41
C PRO A 109 7.15 -17.86 -0.32
N ALA A 110 7.42 -16.74 -0.98
CA ALA A 110 8.69 -16.00 -0.93
C ALA A 110 8.44 -14.58 -0.39
N PRO A 111 9.47 -13.89 0.10
CA PRO A 111 9.37 -12.48 0.48
C PRO A 111 8.83 -11.63 -0.67
N VAL A 112 7.99 -10.64 -0.36
CA VAL A 112 7.39 -9.76 -1.36
C VAL A 112 7.91 -8.35 -1.17
N SER A 113 8.53 -7.80 -2.22
CA SER A 113 8.88 -6.38 -2.29
C SER A 113 7.77 -5.58 -2.96
N THR A 114 7.42 -4.45 -2.35
CA THR A 114 6.46 -3.47 -2.85
C THR A 114 7.16 -2.12 -2.96
N ARG A 115 7.28 -1.59 -4.18
CA ARG A 115 7.90 -0.30 -4.47
C ARG A 115 6.85 0.72 -4.87
N ILE A 116 6.83 1.84 -4.15
CA ILE A 116 5.97 3.00 -4.38
C ILE A 116 6.87 4.14 -4.84
N HIS A 117 6.75 4.54 -6.10
CA HIS A 117 7.48 5.67 -6.65
C HIS A 117 6.52 6.81 -7.00
N LEU A 118 6.84 8.02 -6.54
CA LEU A 118 6.03 9.22 -6.68
C LEU A 118 6.80 10.27 -7.49
N ALA A 119 6.41 10.48 -8.74
CA ALA A 119 6.98 11.51 -9.60
C ALA A 119 6.03 12.70 -9.74
N PRO A 120 6.54 13.96 -9.79
CA PRO A 120 5.72 15.08 -10.20
C PRO A 120 5.10 14.83 -11.59
N ALA A 121 3.82 15.13 -11.72
CA ALA A 121 3.07 15.14 -12.97
C ALA A 121 2.11 16.34 -12.97
N LEU A 122 1.56 16.76 -14.10
CA LEU A 122 0.55 17.82 -14.10
C LEU A 122 -0.85 17.19 -14.18
N PRO A 123 -1.83 17.55 -13.30
CA PRO A 123 -1.77 18.50 -12.19
C PRO A 123 -1.54 17.84 -10.80
N GLY A 124 -0.52 17.00 -10.61
CA GLY A 124 -0.22 16.40 -9.31
C GLY A 124 0.95 15.41 -9.28
N THR A 125 0.65 14.13 -9.07
CA THR A 125 1.66 13.08 -8.88
C THR A 125 1.35 11.87 -9.74
N ARG A 126 2.36 11.35 -10.44
CA ARG A 126 2.34 10.01 -11.01
C ARG A 126 2.84 9.01 -9.97
N LEU A 127 1.92 8.19 -9.47
CA LEU A 127 2.20 7.02 -8.64
C LEU A 127 2.51 5.82 -9.55
N THR A 128 3.68 5.24 -9.38
CA THR A 128 4.05 3.94 -9.97
C THR A 128 4.16 2.92 -8.83
N PHE A 129 3.24 1.95 -8.82
CA PHE A 129 3.18 0.89 -7.82
C PHE A 129 3.64 -0.43 -8.43
N THR A 130 4.78 -0.93 -7.96
CA THR A 130 5.40 -2.17 -8.42
C THR A 130 5.38 -3.20 -7.30
N ARG A 131 4.70 -4.32 -7.53
CA ARG A 131 4.65 -5.47 -6.63
C ARG A 131 4.55 -6.74 -7.46
N THR A 132 5.35 -7.74 -7.12
CA THR A 132 5.36 -9.02 -7.83
C THR A 132 4.22 -9.91 -7.36
N TYR A 133 3.50 -10.48 -8.33
CA TYR A 133 2.48 -11.50 -8.14
C TYR A 133 2.69 -12.60 -9.17
N PRO A 134 2.33 -13.86 -8.85
CA PRO A 134 2.21 -14.91 -9.85
C PRO A 134 1.34 -14.45 -11.03
N PRO A 135 1.67 -14.81 -12.28
CA PRO A 135 0.98 -14.32 -13.48
C PRO A 135 -0.54 -14.49 -13.43
N GLU A 136 -1.02 -15.62 -12.90
CA GLU A 136 -2.43 -15.95 -12.76
C GLU A 136 -3.17 -15.08 -11.74
N ARG A 137 -2.47 -14.54 -10.74
CA ARG A 137 -3.04 -13.67 -9.70
C ARG A 137 -2.91 -12.19 -10.03
N ARG A 138 -1.99 -11.83 -10.94
CA ARG A 138 -1.69 -10.44 -11.30
C ARG A 138 -2.93 -9.64 -11.74
N PRO A 139 -3.86 -10.16 -12.57
CA PRO A 139 -5.06 -9.41 -12.94
C PRO A 139 -5.96 -9.08 -11.74
N THR A 140 -6.23 -10.08 -10.88
CA THR A 140 -7.04 -9.88 -9.67
C THR A 140 -6.36 -8.91 -8.70
N ALA A 141 -5.06 -9.10 -8.44
CA ALA A 141 -4.31 -8.19 -7.58
C ALA A 141 -4.31 -6.75 -8.12
N ARG A 142 -4.17 -6.57 -9.44
CA ARG A 142 -4.27 -5.26 -10.09
C ARG A 142 -5.63 -4.63 -9.88
N ALA A 143 -6.72 -5.39 -9.98
CA ALA A 143 -8.07 -4.88 -9.73
C ALA A 143 -8.24 -4.45 -8.27
N THR A 144 -7.81 -5.28 -7.31
CA THR A 144 -7.85 -4.98 -5.88
C THR A 144 -7.08 -3.71 -5.52
N TRP A 145 -5.86 -3.56 -6.03
CA TRP A 145 -5.04 -2.35 -5.82
C TRP A 145 -5.64 -1.12 -6.51
N THR A 146 -6.20 -1.27 -7.71
CA THR A 146 -6.92 -0.18 -8.40
C THR A 146 -8.03 0.37 -7.51
N THR A 147 -8.86 -0.50 -6.93
CA THR A 147 -9.92 -0.09 -6.02
C THR A 147 -9.39 0.57 -4.74
N SER A 148 -8.26 0.11 -4.21
CA SER A 148 -7.61 0.77 -3.06
C SER A 148 -7.13 2.18 -3.43
N PHE A 149 -6.63 2.38 -4.66
CA PHE A 149 -6.20 3.70 -5.13
C PHE A 149 -7.36 4.65 -5.44
N ASP A 150 -8.55 4.14 -5.76
CA ASP A 150 -9.76 4.98 -5.80
C ASP A 150 -10.04 5.60 -4.41
N ASN A 151 -9.84 4.83 -3.32
CA ASN A 151 -9.96 5.35 -1.95
C ASN A 151 -8.87 6.39 -1.63
N LEU A 152 -7.64 6.16 -2.08
CA LEU A 152 -6.54 7.12 -1.92
C LEU A 152 -6.84 8.45 -2.62
N GLU A 153 -7.31 8.39 -3.86
CA GLU A 153 -7.69 9.58 -4.63
C GLU A 153 -8.82 10.34 -3.94
N ALA A 154 -9.86 9.64 -3.47
CA ALA A 154 -10.94 10.25 -2.70
C ALA A 154 -10.43 10.91 -1.41
N LEU A 155 -9.53 10.25 -0.65
CA LEU A 155 -8.90 10.82 0.53
C LEU A 155 -8.14 12.11 0.19
N LEU A 156 -7.32 12.10 -0.86
CA LEU A 156 -6.49 13.25 -1.24
C LEU A 156 -7.33 14.49 -1.57
N LEU A 157 -8.48 14.32 -2.24
CA LEU A 157 -9.43 15.40 -2.52
C LEU A 157 -10.07 16.00 -1.25
N THR A 158 -10.00 15.32 -0.10
CA THR A 158 -10.45 15.88 1.20
C THR A 158 -9.36 16.64 1.95
N LEU A 159 -8.10 16.52 1.53
CA LEU A 159 -6.93 17.11 2.18
C LEU A 159 -6.39 18.35 1.44
N THR A 160 -6.93 18.64 0.26
CA THR A 160 -6.65 19.81 -0.58
C THR A 160 -7.53 20.99 -0.21
#